data_AF-A0A7C3L2G3-F1
#
_entry.id   AF-A0A7C3L2G3-F1
#
_cell.length_a   1.000
_cell.length_b   1.000
_cell.length_c   1.000
_cell.angle_alpha   90.00
_cell.angle_beta   90.00
_cell.angle_gamma   90.00
#
_symmetry.space_group_name_H-M   'P 1'
#
loop_
_entity.id
_entity.type
_entity.pdbx_description
1 polymer ?
#
loop_
_entity_poly.entity_id
_entity_poly.type
_entity_poly.pdbx_seq_one_letter_code
_entity_poly.pdbx_strand_id
1 'polypeptide(L)' 'MSNYSERITEILNAEFSSITVNGLISYCSEKIGKSPDSLGKEDMPGLCKELLQSIFLLSDLQKAERIAQKLRKIII' A
#
# COMPACT_ATOMS: atom_id res chain seq x y z
N MET A 1 -11.91 2.95 -14.62
CA MET A 1 -11.26 2.05 -13.63
C MET A 1 -10.76 2.92 -12.51
N SER A 2 -11.14 2.63 -11.26
CA SER A 2 -10.81 3.49 -10.14
C SER A 2 -9.32 3.36 -9.80
N ASN A 3 -8.58 4.43 -10.09
CA ASN A 3 -7.12 4.62 -10.05
C ASN A 3 -6.53 4.59 -8.62
N TYR A 4 -6.93 3.62 -7.80
CA TYR A 4 -6.48 3.54 -6.39
C TYR A 4 -5.25 2.66 -6.25
N SER A 5 -5.21 1.50 -6.92
CA SER A 5 -4.04 0.63 -6.93
C SER A 5 -2.84 1.31 -7.59
N GLU A 6 -3.04 2.00 -8.70
CA GLU A 6 -2.02 2.82 -9.37
C GLU A 6 -1.49 3.91 -8.44
N ARG A 7 -2.35 4.72 -7.81
CA ARG A 7 -1.92 5.75 -6.84
C ARG A 7 -1.16 5.19 -5.63
N ILE A 8 -1.60 4.05 -5.08
CA ILE A 8 -0.86 3.38 -3.99
C ILE A 8 0.51 2.95 -4.47
N THR A 9 0.58 2.33 -5.65
CA THR A 9 1.82 1.87 -6.28
C THR A 9 2.78 3.04 -6.54
N GLU A 10 2.29 4.17 -7.04
CA GLU A 10 3.08 5.40 -7.23
C GLU A 10 3.64 5.94 -5.90
N ILE A 11 2.81 5.99 -4.86
CA ILE A 11 3.24 6.47 -3.54
C ILE A 11 4.34 5.58 -2.96
N LEU A 12 4.23 4.26 -3.12
CA LEU A 12 5.21 3.31 -2.63
C LEU A 12 6.49 3.32 -3.48
N ASN A 13 6.38 3.43 -4.81
CA ASN A 13 7.53 3.52 -5.72
C ASN A 13 8.35 4.79 -5.52
N ALA A 14 7.77 5.85 -4.92
CA ALA A 14 8.52 7.05 -4.56
C ALA A 14 9.54 6.81 -3.42
N GLU A 15 9.38 5.75 -2.63
CA GLU A 15 10.22 5.49 -1.44
C GLU A 15 10.86 4.08 -1.44
N PHE A 16 10.38 3.19 -2.31
CA PHE A 16 10.81 1.80 -2.45
C PHE A 16 11.05 1.41 -3.91
N SER A 17 11.83 0.34 -4.12
CA SER A 17 11.99 -0.26 -5.44
C SER A 17 10.71 -0.93 -5.91
N SER A 18 10.46 -1.00 -7.22
CA SER A 18 9.27 -1.65 -7.77
C SER A 18 9.16 -3.14 -7.41
N ILE A 19 10.29 -3.82 -7.20
CA ILE A 19 10.29 -5.22 -6.70
C ILE A 19 9.72 -5.26 -5.28
N THR A 20 10.17 -4.37 -4.39
CA THR A 20 9.66 -4.25 -3.02
C THR A 20 8.19 -3.88 -3.00
N VAL A 21 7.77 -2.94 -3.86
CA VAL A 21 6.37 -2.52 -3.97
C VAL A 21 5.48 -3.67 -4.41
N ASN A 22 5.86 -4.40 -5.46
CA ASN A 22 5.10 -5.55 -5.93
C ASN A 22 4.99 -6.64 -4.83
N GLY A 23 6.09 -6.90 -4.12
CA GLY A 23 6.09 -7.83 -2.99
C GLY A 23 5.17 -7.39 -1.85
N LEU A 24 5.19 -6.09 -1.49
CA LEU A 24 4.31 -5.52 -0.46
C LEU A 24 2.84 -5.59 -0.86
N ILE A 25 2.51 -5.25 -2.11
CA ILE A 25 1.14 -5.31 -2.60
C ILE A 25 0.64 -6.76 -2.63
N SER A 26 1.43 -7.71 -3.14
CA SER A 26 1.09 -9.14 -3.07
C SER A 26 0.82 -9.60 -1.65
N TYR A 27 1.78 -9.37 -0.75
CA TYR A 27 1.67 -9.77 0.65
C TYR A 27 0.45 -9.16 1.35
N CYS A 28 0.23 -7.86 1.19
CA CYS A 28 -0.87 -7.16 1.84
C CYS A 28 -2.23 -7.52 1.23
N SER A 29 -2.28 -7.81 -0.07
CA SER A 29 -3.51 -8.29 -0.73
C SER A 29 -3.90 -9.67 -0.20
N GLU A 30 -2.95 -10.59 -0.09
CA GLU A 30 -3.19 -11.92 0.47
C GLU A 30 -3.66 -11.84 1.92
N LYS A 31 -3.10 -10.91 2.72
CA LYS A 31 -3.52 -10.66 4.10
C LYS A 31 -4.97 -10.23 4.25
N ILE A 32 -5.51 -9.50 3.27
CA ILE A 32 -6.93 -9.14 3.24
C ILE A 32 -7.80 -10.14 2.46
N GLY A 33 -7.24 -11.29 2.08
CA GLY A 33 -7.95 -12.36 1.38
C GLY A 33 -8.22 -12.07 -0.10
N LYS A 34 -7.42 -11.23 -0.74
CA LYS A 34 -7.57 -10.80 -2.14
C LYS A 34 -6.32 -11.11 -2.97
N SER A 35 -6.51 -11.32 -4.27
CA SER A 35 -5.41 -11.26 -5.24
C SER A 35 -5.12 -9.78 -5.56
N PRO A 36 -3.85 -9.39 -5.80
CA PRO A 36 -3.49 -8.05 -6.28
C PRO A 36 -4.29 -7.59 -7.51
N ASP A 37 -4.60 -8.53 -8.41
CA ASP A 37 -5.34 -8.26 -9.64
C ASP A 37 -6.85 -8.08 -9.42
N SER A 38 -7.34 -8.42 -8.22
CA SER A 38 -8.76 -8.40 -7.85
C SER A 38 -9.11 -7.32 -6.82
N LEU A 39 -8.20 -6.36 -6.61
CA LEU A 39 -8.40 -5.28 -5.64
C LEU A 39 -9.44 -4.27 -6.11
N GLY A 40 -10.55 -4.18 -5.36
CA GLY A 40 -11.61 -3.18 -5.53
C GLY A 40 -11.40 -1.94 -4.66
N LYS A 41 -12.27 -0.94 -4.82
CA LYS A 41 -12.25 0.29 -4.00
C LYS A 41 -12.52 -0.02 -2.53
N GLU A 42 -13.44 -0.95 -2.29
CA GLU A 42 -13.85 -1.44 -0.98
C GLU A 42 -12.71 -2.13 -0.21
N ASP A 43 -11.70 -2.63 -0.92
CA ASP A 43 -10.55 -3.32 -0.32
C ASP A 43 -9.45 -2.33 0.13
N MET A 44 -9.47 -1.10 -0.40
CA MET A 44 -8.43 -0.08 -0.15
C MET A 44 -8.22 0.25 1.33
N PRO A 45 -9.25 0.40 2.18
CA PRO A 45 -9.04 0.64 3.61
C PRO A 45 -8.29 -0.50 4.29
N GLY A 46 -8.63 -1.76 3.94
CA GLY A 46 -7.95 -2.95 4.46
C GLY A 46 -6.52 -3.03 3.96
N LEU A 47 -6.31 -2.88 2.65
CA LEU A 47 -5.00 -2.91 2.02
C LEU A 47 -4.07 -1.85 2.60
N CYS A 48 -4.54 -0.60 2.71
CA CYS A 48 -3.75 0.48 3.28
C CYS A 48 -3.38 0.22 4.74
N LYS A 49 -4.27 -0.38 5.55
CA LYS A 49 -3.97 -0.76 6.93
C LYS A 49 -2.81 -1.75 7.00
N GLU A 50 -2.85 -2.82 6.19
CA GLU A 50 -1.78 -3.83 6.15
C GLU A 50 -0.47 -3.26 5.61
N LEU A 51 -0.55 -2.38 4.59
CA LEU A 51 0.62 -1.68 4.06
C LEU A 51 1.28 -0.80 5.11
N LEU A 52 0.50 -0.01 5.85
CA LEU A 52 1.03 0.83 6.93
C LEU A 52 1.75 -0.01 7.97
N GLN A 53 1.11 -1.06 8.47
CA GLN A 53 1.72 -1.95 9.47
C GLN A 53 3.02 -2.58 8.96
N SER A 54 3.03 -3.08 7.72
CA SER A 54 4.21 -3.68 7.10
C SER A 54 5.35 -2.66 6.91
N ILE A 55 5.03 -1.44 6.47
CA ILE A 55 6.02 -0.37 6.26
C ILE A 55 6.63 0.07 7.59
N PHE A 56 5.83 0.18 8.66
CA PHE A 56 6.34 0.50 10.00
C PHE A 56 7.30 -0.57 10.53
N LEU A 57 7.12 -1.85 10.15
CA LEU A 57 8.02 -2.93 10.54
C LEU A 57 9.31 -2.97 9.71
N LEU A 58 9.28 -2.48 8.47
CA LEU A 58 10.35 -2.67 7.49
C LEU A 58 11.19 -1.41 7.21
N SER A 59 10.80 -0.25 7.72
CA SER A 59 11.42 1.04 7.38
C SER A 59 11.73 1.90 8.60
N ASP A 60 12.57 2.92 8.40
CA ASP A 60 12.77 3.95 9.39
C ASP A 60 11.48 4.75 9.63
N LEU A 61 11.34 5.28 10.84
CA LEU A 61 10.14 5.97 11.31
C LEU A 61 9.75 7.13 10.39
N GLN A 62 10.73 7.90 9.89
CA GLN A 62 10.46 9.07 9.04
C GLN A 62 9.91 8.66 7.68
N LYS A 63 10.45 7.59 7.07
CA LYS A 63 9.92 7.04 5.82
C LYS A 63 8.49 6.51 6.02
N ALA A 64 8.25 5.77 7.10
CA ALA A 64 6.92 5.23 7.40
C ALA A 64 5.87 6.35 7.55
N GLU A 65 6.20 7.44 8.24
CA GLU A 65 5.32 8.60 8.40
C GLU A 65 4.99 9.29 7.06
N ARG A 66 5.99 9.52 6.19
CA ARG A 66 5.76 10.15 4.87
C ARG A 66 4.81 9.33 4.02
N ILE A 67 4.99 8.01 4.00
CA ILE A 67 4.11 7.12 3.24
C ILE A 67 2.71 7.11 3.86
N ALA A 68 2.62 7.06 5.19
CA ALA A 68 1.35 7.04 5.88
C ALA A 68 0.49 8.27 5.60
N GLN A 69 1.12 9.45 5.59
CA GLN A 69 0.44 10.70 5.24
C GLN A 69 -0.09 10.70 3.81
N LYS A 70 0.67 10.12 2.85
CA LYS A 70 0.25 10.01 1.45
C LYS A 70 -0.89 9.00 1.28
N LEU A 71 -0.79 7.82 1.90
CA LEU A 71 -1.83 6.78 1.85
C LEU A 71 -3.14 7.23 2.50
N ARG A 72 -3.07 8.00 3.59
CA ARG A 72 -4.27 8.53 4.26
C ARG A 72 -5.14 9.39 3.35
N LYS A 73 -4.56 10.11 2.39
CA LYS A 73 -5.28 10.94 1.38
C LYS A 73 -6.00 10.11 0.29
N ILE A 74 -5.83 8.80 0.31
CA ILE A 74 -6.49 7.87 -0.62
C ILE A 74 -7.77 7.31 0.01
N ILE A 75 -7.75 7.11 1.33
CA ILE A 75 -8.82 6.48 2.11
C ILE A 75 -9.85 7.52 2.56
N ILE A 76 -9.42 8.74 2.86
CA ILE A 76 -10.24 9.90 3.25
C ILE A 76 -10.50 10.77 2.02
#